data_AF-A0A138AEH0-F1
#
_entry.id   AF-A0A138AEH0-F1
#
_cell.length_a   1.000
_cell.length_b   1.000
_cell.length_c   1.000
_cell.angle_alpha   90.00
_cell.angle_beta   90.00
_cell.angle_gamma   90.00
#
_symmetry.space_group_name_H-M   'P 1'
#
loop_
_entity.id
_entity.type
_entity.pdbx_description
1 polymer ?
#
loop_
_entity_poly.entity_id
_entity_poly.type
_entity_poly.pdbx_seq_one_letter_code
_entity_poly.pdbx_strand_id
1 'polypeptide(L)'
;MAYVIQFERGGWLGKDKWWVGHYAPDGEWIVHSCNFSQEEAEDEVNLLNGGNAAAIRQQAQAQATDHLAAETARAAAAEREAANLAEQQRLLAEQAHRQERERAAWLAAQEADRRRAQEQAAEQLRLYPPTETKAVGGVAAWDGSIAFHLSNGEMVLLSVKEIS
;
A
#
# COMPACT_ATOMS: atom_id res chain seq x y z
N MET A 1 -8.32 -37.47 44.01
CA MET A 1 -9.51 -37.50 44.90
C MET A 1 -10.11 -36.11 44.85
N ALA A 2 -11.41 -35.99 44.60
CA ALA A 2 -12.07 -34.69 44.56
C ALA A 2 -12.75 -34.45 45.91
N TYR A 3 -12.42 -33.33 46.55
CA TYR A 3 -13.07 -32.90 47.77
C TYR A 3 -14.41 -32.24 47.43
N VAL A 4 -15.41 -32.49 48.26
CA VAL A 4 -16.76 -31.96 48.12
C VAL A 4 -17.29 -31.51 49.48
N ILE A 5 -18.38 -30.75 49.46
CA ILE A 5 -19.01 -30.20 50.65
C ILE A 5 -20.24 -31.04 51.02
N GLN A 6 -20.40 -31.34 52.30
CA GLN A 6 -21.61 -31.92 52.87
C GLN A 6 -22.22 -30.98 53.90
N PHE A 7 -23.54 -30.82 53.84
CA PHE A 7 -24.32 -29.99 54.76
C PHE A 7 -24.99 -30.86 55.83
N GLU A 8 -24.85 -30.46 57.09
CA GLU A 8 -25.59 -31.02 58.21
C GLU A 8 -26.39 -29.92 58.90
N ARG A 9 -27.71 -30.07 58.90
CA ARG A 9 -28.61 -29.11 59.51
C ARG A 9 -28.50 -29.18 61.04
N GLY A 10 -28.32 -28.03 61.67
CA GLY A 10 -28.35 -27.91 63.12
C GLY A 10 -29.75 -28.22 63.67
N GLY A 11 -29.83 -28.99 64.76
CA GLY A 11 -31.07 -29.18 65.51
C GLY A 11 -31.54 -27.88 66.20
N TRP A 12 -32.60 -27.95 67.01
CA TRP A 12 -33.25 -26.79 67.63
C TRP A 12 -32.32 -25.85 68.44
N LEU A 13 -31.17 -26.35 68.91
CA LEU A 13 -30.14 -25.60 69.63
C LEU A 13 -28.77 -25.57 68.91
N GLY A 14 -28.66 -26.18 67.73
CA GLY A 14 -27.42 -26.32 66.98
C GLY A 14 -27.36 -25.34 65.80
N LYS A 15 -26.17 -24.83 65.51
CA LYS A 15 -25.91 -24.13 64.25
C LYS A 15 -25.80 -25.15 63.11
N ASP A 16 -26.17 -24.73 61.91
CA ASP A 16 -25.87 -25.47 60.68
C ASP A 16 -24.36 -25.64 60.52
N LYS A 17 -23.94 -26.80 60.01
CA LYS A 17 -22.54 -27.18 59.88
C LYS A 17 -22.23 -27.61 58.46
N TRP A 18 -21.13 -27.08 57.94
CA TRP A 18 -20.58 -27.51 56.67
C TRP A 18 -19.33 -28.34 56.92
N TRP A 19 -19.24 -29.45 56.17
CA TRP A 19 -18.19 -30.45 56.26
C TRP A 19 -17.51 -30.57 54.91
N VAL A 20 -16.18 -30.70 54.91
CA VAL A 20 -15.39 -30.90 53.71
C VAL A 20 -14.77 -32.29 53.79
N GLY A 21 -14.84 -33.05 52.70
CA GLY A 21 -14.36 -34.43 52.65
C GLY A 21 -14.37 -35.00 51.25
N HIS A 22 -14.10 -36.29 51.13
CA HIS A 22 -14.15 -37.00 49.85
C HIS A 22 -14.70 -38.42 50.04
N TYR A 23 -15.15 -39.03 48.95
CA TYR A 23 -15.55 -40.44 48.95
C TYR A 23 -14.34 -41.31 48.62
N ALA A 24 -14.11 -42.34 49.44
CA ALA A 24 -13.18 -43.41 49.12
C ALA A 24 -13.72 -44.28 47.96
N PRO A 25 -12.87 -45.10 47.30
CA PRO A 25 -13.30 -45.93 46.17
C PRO A 25 -14.40 -46.96 46.51
N ASP A 26 -14.55 -47.30 47.79
CA ASP A 26 -15.60 -48.16 48.33
C ASP A 26 -16.92 -47.42 48.64
N GLY A 27 -16.95 -46.10 48.44
CA GLY A 27 -18.09 -45.24 48.70
C GLY A 27 -18.20 -44.72 50.13
N GLU A 28 -17.23 -45.02 51.01
CA GLU A 28 -17.22 -44.47 52.36
C GLU A 28 -16.89 -42.97 52.33
N TRP A 29 -17.65 -42.17 53.10
CA TRP A 29 -17.38 -40.74 53.26
C TRP A 29 -16.25 -40.53 54.27
N ILE A 30 -15.16 -39.91 53.82
CA ILE A 30 -14.03 -39.55 54.66
C ILE A 30 -14.04 -38.04 54.89
N VAL A 31 -14.24 -37.66 56.15
CA VAL A 31 -14.19 -36.27 56.60
C VAL A 31 -12.75 -35.78 56.56
N HIS A 32 -12.54 -34.62 55.94
CA HIS A 32 -11.28 -33.88 55.98
C HIS A 32 -11.29 -32.79 57.05
N SER A 33 -12.36 -31.98 57.09
CA SER A 33 -12.52 -30.87 58.03
C SER A 33 -14.00 -30.57 58.28
N CYS A 34 -14.34 -29.95 59.43
CA CYS A 34 -15.72 -29.79 59.88
C CYS A 34 -15.98 -28.48 60.66
N ASN A 35 -17.26 -28.13 60.78
CA ASN A 35 -17.77 -26.91 61.44
C ASN A 35 -17.43 -25.59 60.73
N PHE A 36 -17.33 -25.60 59.40
CA PHE A 36 -17.19 -24.37 58.63
C PHE A 36 -18.53 -23.66 58.44
N SER A 37 -18.46 -22.35 58.21
CA SER A 37 -19.50 -21.65 57.45
C SER A 37 -19.51 -22.12 55.99
N GLN A 38 -20.57 -21.79 55.26
CA GLN A 38 -20.68 -22.19 53.86
C GLN A 38 -19.51 -21.65 53.02
N GLU A 39 -19.19 -20.37 53.17
CA GLU A 39 -18.11 -19.68 52.43
C GLU A 39 -16.74 -20.29 52.73
N GLU A 40 -16.44 -20.57 54.00
CA GLU A 40 -15.17 -21.22 54.40
C GLU A 40 -15.06 -22.65 53.84
N ALA A 41 -16.16 -23.41 53.78
CA ALA A 41 -16.16 -24.75 53.21
C ALA A 41 -15.95 -24.74 51.68
N GLU A 42 -16.50 -23.74 50.99
CA GLU A 42 -16.31 -23.52 49.55
C GLU A 42 -14.86 -23.15 49.22
N ASP A 43 -14.26 -22.25 50.00
CA ASP A 43 -12.85 -21.87 49.85
C ASP A 43 -11.90 -23.03 50.14
N GLU A 44 -12.18 -23.82 51.19
CA GLU A 44 -11.38 -24.99 51.55
C GLU A 44 -11.46 -26.08 50.46
N VAL A 45 -12.65 -26.36 49.92
CA VAL A 45 -12.81 -27.28 48.79
C VAL A 45 -12.10 -26.77 47.54
N ASN A 46 -12.17 -25.47 47.26
CA ASN A 46 -11.46 -24.85 46.15
C ASN A 46 -9.94 -24.99 46.31
N LEU A 47 -9.40 -24.75 47.52
CA LEU A 47 -8.00 -24.95 47.85
C LEU A 47 -7.58 -26.42 47.68
N LEU A 48 -8.31 -27.36 48.30
CA LEU A 48 -8.01 -28.79 48.28
C LEU A 48 -8.14 -29.42 46.89
N ASN A 49 -9.01 -28.86 46.04
CA ASN A 49 -9.13 -29.26 44.63
C ASN A 49 -8.14 -28.53 43.70
N GLY A 50 -7.14 -27.84 44.24
CA GLY A 50 -6.02 -27.29 43.48
C GLY A 50 -5.99 -25.76 43.36
N GLY A 51 -6.81 -25.04 44.12
CA GLY A 51 -6.64 -23.64 44.51
C GLY A 51 -6.63 -22.56 43.42
N ASN A 52 -6.81 -22.90 42.14
CA ASN A 52 -6.61 -21.95 41.03
C ASN A 52 -7.67 -22.03 39.94
N ALA A 53 -8.74 -22.82 40.09
CA ALA A 53 -9.73 -22.99 39.02
C ALA A 53 -10.47 -21.68 38.66
N ALA A 54 -10.73 -20.81 39.64
CA ALA A 54 -11.31 -19.49 39.40
C ALA A 54 -10.28 -18.53 38.76
N ALA A 55 -9.06 -18.48 39.29
CA ALA A 55 -7.98 -17.63 38.76
C ALA A 55 -7.57 -18.01 37.32
N ILE A 56 -7.45 -19.30 37.01
CA ILE A 56 -7.15 -19.81 35.67
C ILE A 56 -8.26 -19.44 34.68
N ARG A 57 -9.54 -19.54 35.09
CA ARG A 57 -10.66 -19.13 34.23
C ARG A 57 -10.63 -17.63 33.94
N GLN A 58 -10.38 -16.81 34.95
CA GLN A 58 -10.25 -15.36 34.77
C GLN A 58 -9.06 -15.01 33.87
N GLN A 59 -7.92 -15.67 34.05
CA GLN A 59 -6.74 -15.47 33.21
C GLN A 59 -6.99 -15.90 31.76
N ALA A 60 -7.63 -17.05 31.54
CA ALA A 60 -7.96 -17.52 30.20
C ALA A 60 -8.95 -16.58 29.49
N GLN A 61 -9.93 -16.03 30.23
CA GLN A 61 -10.85 -15.02 29.71
C GLN A 61 -10.12 -13.74 29.32
N ALA A 62 -9.22 -13.23 30.18
CA ALA A 62 -8.42 -12.05 29.88
C ALA A 62 -7.54 -12.25 28.64
N GLN A 63 -6.88 -13.41 28.53
CA GLN A 63 -6.07 -13.74 27.34
C GLN A 63 -6.92 -13.84 26.07
N ALA A 64 -8.13 -14.42 26.15
CA ALA A 64 -9.03 -14.49 25.01
C ALA A 64 -9.52 -13.10 24.57
N THR A 65 -9.84 -12.21 25.52
CA THR A 65 -10.23 -10.83 25.20
C THR A 65 -9.10 -10.03 24.60
N ASP A 66 -7.87 -10.19 25.12
CA ASP A 66 -6.69 -9.51 24.60
C ASP A 66 -6.35 -10.00 23.19
N HIS A 67 -6.46 -11.31 22.94
CA HIS A 67 -6.26 -11.87 21.61
C HIS A 67 -7.28 -11.33 20.60
N LEU A 68 -8.56 -11.32 20.96
CA LEU A 68 -9.61 -10.78 20.11
C LEU A 68 -9.41 -9.28 19.83
N ALA A 69 -9.02 -8.50 20.85
CA ALA A 69 -8.69 -7.09 20.69
C ALA A 69 -7.50 -6.88 19.75
N ALA A 70 -6.47 -7.71 19.84
CA ALA A 70 -5.31 -7.65 18.95
C ALA A 70 -5.67 -8.03 17.51
N GLU A 71 -6.48 -9.07 17.30
CA GLU A 71 -6.93 -9.48 15.96
C GLU A 71 -7.81 -8.42 15.30
N THR A 72 -8.77 -7.86 16.04
CA THR A 72 -9.63 -6.78 15.53
C THR A 72 -8.83 -5.52 15.20
N ALA A 73 -7.83 -5.16 16.02
CA ALA A 73 -6.93 -4.05 15.74
C ALA A 73 -6.08 -4.30 14.47
N ARG A 74 -5.57 -5.53 14.27
CA ARG A 74 -4.83 -5.91 13.06
C ARG A 74 -5.70 -5.85 11.81
N ALA A 75 -6.94 -6.36 11.87
CA ALA A 75 -7.88 -6.29 10.77
C ALA A 75 -8.20 -4.83 10.41
N ALA A 76 -8.48 -3.98 11.40
CA ALA A 76 -8.74 -2.56 11.17
C ALA A 76 -7.53 -1.81 10.59
N ALA A 77 -6.30 -2.18 10.99
CA ALA A 77 -5.09 -1.62 10.41
C ALA A 77 -4.92 -2.02 8.94
N ALA A 78 -5.12 -3.31 8.63
CA ALA A 78 -5.04 -3.82 7.26
C ALA A 78 -6.07 -3.17 6.33
N GLU A 79 -7.30 -2.96 6.80
CA GLU A 79 -8.35 -2.26 6.04
C GLU A 79 -7.97 -0.80 5.76
N ARG A 80 -7.38 -0.10 6.73
CA ARG A 80 -6.90 1.28 6.54
C ARG A 80 -5.76 1.34 5.54
N GLU A 81 -4.81 0.42 5.61
CA GLU A 81 -3.71 0.34 4.64
C GLU A 81 -4.23 0.06 3.23
N ALA A 82 -5.17 -0.87 3.07
CA ALA A 82 -5.81 -1.16 1.79
C ALA A 82 -6.55 0.07 1.22
N ALA A 83 -7.29 0.79 2.05
CA ALA A 83 -7.97 2.03 1.66
C ALA A 83 -6.99 3.12 1.22
N ASN A 84 -5.90 3.30 1.96
CA ASN A 84 -4.85 4.27 1.62
C ASN A 84 -4.17 3.93 0.29
N LEU A 85 -3.87 2.66 0.04
CA LEU A 85 -3.29 2.20 -1.22
C LEU A 85 -4.25 2.42 -2.40
N ALA A 86 -5.54 2.14 -2.21
CA ALA A 86 -6.55 2.37 -3.25
C ALA A 86 -6.68 3.87 -3.58
N GLU A 87 -6.67 4.74 -2.58
CA GLU A 87 -6.69 6.19 -2.79
C GLU A 87 -5.44 6.68 -3.51
N GLN A 88 -4.26 6.19 -3.11
CA GLN A 88 -3.00 6.51 -3.77
C GLN A 88 -3.01 6.10 -5.25
N GLN A 89 -3.51 4.91 -5.57
CA GLN A 89 -3.63 4.45 -6.96
C GLN A 89 -4.59 5.33 -7.76
N ARG A 90 -5.72 5.74 -7.19
CA ARG A 90 -6.66 6.67 -7.85
C ARG A 90 -5.99 8.00 -8.15
N LEU A 91 -5.29 8.59 -7.19
CA LEU A 91 -4.60 9.86 -7.36
C LEU A 91 -3.53 9.78 -8.45
N LEU A 92 -2.76 8.69 -8.50
CA LEU A 92 -1.77 8.47 -9.55
C LEU A 92 -2.42 8.33 -10.93
N ALA A 93 -3.53 7.60 -11.04
CA ALA A 93 -4.27 7.47 -12.29
C ALA A 93 -4.84 8.82 -12.76
N GLU A 94 -5.39 9.62 -11.85
CA GLU A 94 -5.88 10.97 -12.16
C GLU A 94 -4.76 11.89 -12.62
N GLN A 95 -3.59 11.84 -11.98
CA GLN A 95 -2.42 12.60 -12.39
C GLN A 95 -1.92 12.18 -13.77
N ALA A 96 -1.84 10.88 -14.05
CA ALA A 96 -1.44 10.37 -15.36
C ALA A 96 -2.40 10.85 -16.46
N HIS A 97 -3.71 10.79 -16.21
CA HIS A 97 -4.72 11.27 -17.16
C HIS A 97 -4.62 12.79 -17.41
N ARG A 98 -4.33 13.58 -16.36
CA ARG A 98 -4.09 15.02 -16.52
C ARG A 98 -2.86 15.30 -17.36
N GLN A 99 -1.74 14.62 -17.08
CA GLN A 99 -0.51 14.77 -17.85
C GLN A 99 -0.70 14.36 -19.31
N GLU A 100 -1.45 13.29 -19.57
CA GLU A 100 -1.75 12.85 -20.94
C GLU A 100 -2.58 13.90 -21.68
N ARG A 101 -3.60 14.48 -21.03
CA ARG A 101 -4.38 15.59 -21.60
C ARG A 101 -3.55 16.83 -21.87
N GLU A 102 -2.69 17.22 -20.95
CA GLU A 102 -1.78 18.36 -21.12
C GLU A 102 -0.81 18.12 -22.28
N ARG A 103 -0.24 16.91 -22.38
CA ARG A 103 0.64 16.53 -23.48
C ARG A 103 -0.10 16.55 -24.82
N ALA A 104 -1.32 16.02 -24.87
CA ALA A 104 -2.14 16.05 -26.08
C ALA A 104 -2.49 17.47 -26.50
N ALA A 105 -2.85 18.34 -25.54
CA ALA A 105 -3.12 19.75 -25.81
C ALA A 105 -1.88 20.50 -26.32
N TRP A 106 -0.71 20.22 -25.75
CA TRP A 106 0.56 20.80 -26.21
C TRP A 106 0.91 20.38 -27.64
N LEU A 107 0.75 19.09 -27.97
CA LEU A 107 0.99 18.58 -29.33
C LEU A 107 0.02 19.21 -30.34
N ALA A 108 -1.27 19.33 -29.98
CA ALA A 108 -2.27 19.96 -30.82
C ALA A 108 -1.96 21.45 -31.06
N ALA A 109 -1.53 22.17 -30.03
CA ALA A 109 -1.12 23.57 -30.15
C ALA A 109 0.10 23.73 -31.08
N GLN A 110 1.10 22.85 -30.93
CA GLN A 110 2.29 22.87 -31.80
C GLN A 110 1.93 22.61 -33.27
N GLU A 111 0.99 21.69 -33.54
CA GLU A 111 0.54 21.42 -34.90
C GLU A 111 -0.25 22.59 -35.48
N ALA A 112 -1.13 23.23 -34.70
CA ALA A 112 -1.85 24.43 -35.11
C ALA A 112 -0.89 25.59 -35.43
N ASP A 113 0.16 25.77 -34.63
CA ASP A 113 1.20 26.76 -34.89
C ASP A 113 1.96 26.47 -36.19
N ARG A 114 2.32 25.21 -36.43
CA ARG A 114 2.98 24.78 -37.67
C ARG A 114 2.10 25.08 -38.89
N ARG A 115 0.80 24.80 -38.83
CA ARG A 115 -0.15 25.11 -39.91
C ARG A 115 -0.25 26.62 -40.16
N ARG A 116 -0.42 27.42 -39.10
CA ARG A 116 -0.45 28.89 -39.21
C ARG A 116 0.82 29.45 -39.83
N ALA A 117 1.99 28.94 -39.43
CA ALA A 117 3.26 29.36 -40.02
C ALA A 117 3.37 28.99 -41.51
N GLN A 118 2.88 27.81 -41.90
CA GLN A 118 2.83 27.38 -43.31
C GLN A 118 1.87 28.23 -44.14
N GLU A 119 0.67 28.54 -43.61
CA GLU A 119 -0.30 29.41 -44.26
C GLU A 119 0.27 30.82 -44.45
N GLN A 120 0.87 31.41 -43.41
CA GLN A 120 1.54 32.70 -43.51
C GLN A 120 2.70 32.70 -44.50
N ALA A 121 3.52 31.63 -44.52
CA ALA A 121 4.59 31.49 -45.51
C ALA A 121 4.04 31.38 -46.94
N ALA A 122 2.96 30.62 -47.14
CA ALA A 122 2.29 30.52 -48.43
C ALA A 122 1.67 31.85 -48.88
N GLU A 123 1.06 32.59 -47.96
CA GLU A 123 0.54 33.94 -48.22
C GLU A 123 1.65 34.93 -48.59
N GLN A 124 2.79 34.89 -47.87
CA GLN A 124 3.97 35.69 -48.21
C GLN A 124 4.50 35.34 -49.61
N LEU A 125 4.60 34.06 -49.95
CA LEU A 125 4.99 33.62 -51.29
C LEU A 125 3.98 34.05 -52.36
N ARG A 126 2.68 34.15 -52.03
CA ARG A 126 1.64 34.65 -52.95
C ARG A 126 1.75 36.14 -53.19
N LEU A 127 2.00 36.93 -52.14
CA LEU A 127 2.13 38.39 -52.21
C LEU A 127 3.46 38.83 -52.83
N TYR A 128 4.52 38.07 -52.56
CA TYR A 128 5.88 38.32 -53.01
C TYR A 128 6.44 37.08 -53.71
N PRO A 129 5.93 36.72 -54.90
CA PRO A 129 6.45 35.59 -55.64
C PRO A 129 7.91 35.84 -55.99
N PRO A 130 8.83 34.88 -55.75
CA PRO A 130 10.24 35.06 -56.05
C PRO A 130 10.42 35.27 -57.55
N THR A 131 11.00 36.41 -57.92
CA THR A 131 11.25 36.82 -59.31
C THR A 131 12.38 36.01 -59.97
N GLU A 132 13.24 35.38 -59.17
CA GLU A 132 14.34 34.53 -59.64
C GLU A 132 14.70 33.52 -58.54
N THR A 133 14.48 32.22 -58.78
CA THR A 133 15.00 31.16 -57.91
C THR A 133 16.48 30.96 -58.20
N LYS A 134 17.34 31.75 -57.57
CA LYS A 134 18.78 31.45 -57.55
C LYS A 134 19.02 30.26 -56.64
N ALA A 135 19.35 29.11 -57.22
CA ALA A 135 19.93 28.00 -56.49
C ALA A 135 21.27 28.47 -55.89
N VAL A 136 21.27 28.81 -54.60
CA VAL A 136 22.49 29.12 -53.87
C VAL A 136 23.12 27.77 -53.46
N GLY A 137 23.96 27.24 -54.37
CA GLY A 137 24.76 26.01 -54.21
C GLY A 137 24.08 24.74 -54.77
N GLY A 138 24.76 23.85 -55.50
CA GLY A 138 26.18 23.53 -55.38
C GLY A 138 26.91 23.13 -56.68
N VAL A 139 28.23 23.16 -56.57
CA VAL A 139 29.25 22.80 -57.57
C VAL A 139 29.24 21.30 -57.91
N ALA A 140 28.40 20.50 -57.26
CA ALA A 140 28.37 19.05 -57.42
C ALA A 140 27.85 18.56 -58.78
N ALA A 141 27.28 19.43 -59.63
CA ALA A 141 26.76 19.05 -60.94
C ALA A 141 27.34 19.87 -62.10
N TRP A 142 28.42 20.63 -61.88
CA TRP A 142 29.00 21.50 -62.91
C TRP A 142 30.37 20.98 -63.37
N ASP A 143 30.39 20.31 -64.52
CA ASP A 143 31.61 20.03 -65.28
C ASP A 143 31.97 21.27 -66.11
N GLY A 144 33.02 21.96 -65.69
CA GLY A 144 33.43 23.22 -66.32
C GLY A 144 34.85 23.61 -65.96
N SER A 145 35.39 24.57 -66.70
CA SER A 145 36.70 25.16 -66.39
C SER A 145 36.51 26.60 -65.93
N ILE A 146 37.10 26.94 -64.79
CA ILE A 146 37.12 28.32 -64.29
C ILE A 146 38.44 28.94 -64.75
N ALA A 147 38.35 30.02 -65.53
CA ALA A 147 39.49 30.80 -65.94
C ALA A 147 39.75 31.92 -64.92
N PHE A 148 40.91 31.92 -64.30
CA PHE A 148 41.39 33.01 -63.46
C PHE A 148 42.43 33.83 -64.22
N HIS A 149 42.20 35.13 -64.29
CA HIS A 149 43.23 36.07 -64.73
C HIS A 149 44.05 36.49 -63.52
N LEU A 150 45.34 36.15 -63.53
CA LEU A 150 46.28 36.62 -62.54
C LEU A 150 46.68 38.06 -62.84
N SER A 151 47.08 38.81 -61.81
CA SER A 151 47.49 40.21 -61.93
C SER A 151 48.73 40.43 -62.79
N ASN A 152 49.47 39.36 -63.13
CA ASN A 152 50.59 39.36 -64.07
C ASN A 152 50.15 39.19 -65.55
N GLY A 153 48.84 39.05 -65.82
CA GLY A 153 48.29 38.89 -67.16
C GLY A 153 48.21 37.44 -67.65
N GLU A 154 48.70 36.47 -66.89
CA GLU A 154 48.55 35.05 -67.22
C GLU A 154 47.15 34.54 -66.88
N MET A 155 46.63 33.66 -67.73
CA MET A 155 45.35 32.97 -67.51
C MET A 155 45.62 31.55 -67.03
N VAL A 156 45.05 31.19 -65.88
CA VAL A 156 45.09 29.82 -65.35
C VAL A 156 43.70 29.23 -65.43
N LEU A 157 43.58 28.08 -66.11
CA LEU A 157 42.35 27.32 -66.23
C LEU A 157 42.39 26.15 -65.24
N LEU A 158 41.44 26.13 -64.31
CA LEU A 158 41.21 25.01 -63.40
C LEU A 158 39.98 24.25 -63.85
N SER A 159 40.17 23.01 -64.31
CA SER A 159 39.07 22.11 -64.66
C SER A 159 38.56 21.44 -63.40
N VAL A 160 37.27 21.61 -63.10
CA VAL A 160 36.57 20.91 -62.03
C VAL A 160 35.82 19.76 -62.69
N LYS A 161 36.14 18.53 -62.29
CA LYS A 161 35.37 17.33 -62.61
C LYS A 161 34.74 16.78 -61.35
N GLU A 162 33.55 16.21 -61.52
CA GLU A 162 32.80 15.52 -60.46
C GLU A 162 33.70 14.56 -59.67
N ILE A 163 33.70 14.68 -58.34
CA ILE A 163 34.27 13.67 -57.45
C ILE A 163 33.10 12.76 -57.09
N SER A 164 33.05 11.58 -57.73
CA SER A 164 32.10 10.51 -57.46
C SER A 164 32.17 10.01 -56.01
#